data_AF-A0A2G9RFT1-F1
#
_entry.id   AF-A0A2G9RFT1-F1
#
_cell.length_a   1.000
_cell.length_b   1.000
_cell.length_c   1.000
_cell.angle_alpha   90.00
_cell.angle_beta   90.00
_cell.angle_gamma   90.00
#
_symmetry.space_group_name_H-M   'P 1'
#
loop_
_entity.id
_entity.type
_entity.pdbx_description
1 polymer ?
#
loop_
_entity_poly.entity_id
_entity_poly.type
_entity_poly.pdbx_seq_one_letter_code
_entity_poly.pdbx_strand_id
1 'polypeptide(L)'
;MERVSVLFDRIRKGFPFEARVVARILPQFLDDFFPPQDVMNKVIGEFLSNQQPYPQFMAAVVYKVFQTLHATGQSSMVRDWVMLSLSNFTQRTPVAMAMWSLSCFFVSASTSKWISAILPHVISRMGKSEPVDVNLFCLVAIDFYRHQIDEELDRRAFQSVFELVAAPGSPYHSLLMCLQNVNKTTVF
;
A
#
# COMPACT_ATOMS: atom_id res chain seq x y z
N MET A 1 22.66 -4.03 7.12
CA MET A 1 21.87 -3.72 5.91
C MET A 1 22.41 -4.36 4.63
N GLU A 2 23.72 -4.43 4.39
CA GLU A 2 24.31 -4.94 3.13
C GLU A 2 23.82 -6.34 2.72
N ARG A 3 23.72 -7.29 3.66
CA ARG A 3 23.21 -8.65 3.39
C ARG A 3 21.73 -8.69 3.01
N VAL A 4 20.90 -7.77 3.51
CA VAL A 4 19.49 -7.66 3.13
C VAL A 4 19.35 -7.10 1.72
N SER A 5 20.20 -6.15 1.33
CA SER A 5 20.22 -5.62 -0.03
C SER A 5 20.44 -6.74 -1.06
N VAL A 6 21.20 -7.78 -0.72
CA VAL A 6 21.36 -8.96 -1.57
C VAL A 6 20.03 -9.67 -1.81
N LEU A 7 19.20 -9.88 -0.78
CA LEU A 7 17.89 -10.54 -0.95
C LEU A 7 16.96 -9.73 -1.86
N PHE A 8 16.90 -8.41 -1.67
CA PHE A 8 16.15 -7.52 -2.57
C PHE A 8 16.70 -7.55 -4.00
N ASP A 9 18.03 -7.60 -4.16
CA ASP A 9 18.69 -7.75 -5.45
C ASP A 9 18.37 -9.09 -6.12
N ARG A 10 18.26 -10.19 -5.35
CA ARG A 10 17.82 -11.49 -5.89
C ARG A 10 16.37 -11.45 -6.35
N ILE A 11 15.49 -10.69 -5.67
CA ILE A 11 14.14 -10.45 -6.19
C ILE A 11 14.23 -9.66 -7.50
N ARG A 12 15.00 -8.58 -7.54
CA ARG A 12 15.07 -7.69 -8.72
C ARG A 12 15.71 -8.34 -9.95
N LYS A 13 16.76 -9.14 -9.76
CA LYS A 13 17.59 -9.68 -10.87
C LYS A 13 17.35 -11.17 -11.12
N GLY A 14 16.74 -11.88 -10.17
CA GLY A 14 16.50 -13.31 -10.26
C GLY A 14 15.36 -13.67 -11.21
N PHE A 15 15.30 -14.94 -11.56
CA PHE A 15 14.18 -15.49 -12.33
C PHE A 15 12.88 -15.46 -11.50
N PRO A 16 11.68 -15.49 -12.14
CA PRO A 16 10.42 -15.36 -11.41
C PRO A 16 10.21 -16.41 -10.30
N PHE A 17 10.70 -17.64 -10.48
CA PHE A 17 10.59 -18.70 -9.47
C PHE A 17 11.48 -18.39 -8.26
N GLU A 18 12.69 -17.88 -8.49
CA GLU A 18 13.62 -17.52 -7.45
C GLU A 18 13.12 -16.31 -6.67
N ALA A 19 12.75 -15.24 -7.39
CA ALA A 19 12.19 -14.03 -6.79
C ALA A 19 10.97 -14.34 -5.92
N ARG A 20 10.12 -15.27 -6.35
CA ARG A 20 8.97 -15.75 -5.57
C ARG A 20 9.39 -16.43 -4.27
N VAL A 21 10.40 -17.30 -4.31
CA VAL A 21 10.90 -17.99 -3.11
C VAL A 21 11.51 -16.99 -2.15
N VAL A 22 12.38 -16.11 -2.63
CA VAL A 22 13.03 -15.08 -1.82
C VAL A 22 11.98 -14.15 -1.17
N ALA A 23 11.00 -13.67 -1.94
CA ALA A 23 9.92 -12.85 -1.42
C ALA A 23 9.04 -13.55 -0.37
N ARG A 24 8.94 -14.88 -0.39
CA ARG A 24 8.17 -15.63 0.61
C ARG A 24 8.85 -15.68 1.97
N ILE A 25 10.17 -15.81 1.99
CA ILE A 25 10.99 -15.91 3.22
C ILE A 25 11.37 -14.54 3.77
N LEU A 26 11.42 -13.52 2.90
CA LEU A 26 11.91 -12.19 3.23
C LEU A 26 11.20 -11.53 4.43
N PRO A 27 9.86 -11.56 4.59
CA PRO A 27 9.20 -10.90 5.70
C PRO A 27 9.61 -11.43 7.07
N GLN A 28 9.67 -12.76 7.23
CA GLN A 28 10.12 -13.38 8.49
C GLN A 28 11.58 -13.01 8.77
N PHE A 29 12.43 -13.08 7.75
CA PHE A 29 13.83 -12.70 7.89
C PHE A 29 14.01 -11.21 8.26
N LEU A 30 13.15 -10.32 7.75
CA LEU A 30 13.22 -8.90 8.10
C LEU A 30 12.81 -8.67 9.55
N ASP A 31 11.74 -9.32 10.00
CA ASP A 31 11.24 -9.24 11.38
C ASP A 31 12.24 -9.78 12.41
N ASP A 32 12.90 -10.90 12.10
CA ASP A 32 13.85 -11.56 13.03
C ASP A 32 15.14 -10.76 13.24
N PHE A 33 15.59 -9.98 12.25
CA PHE A 33 16.95 -9.44 12.22
C PHE A 33 17.06 -7.91 12.19
N PHE A 34 15.96 -7.18 11.95
CA PHE A 34 16.01 -5.74 11.73
C PHE A 34 14.89 -5.00 12.47
N PRO A 35 15.14 -3.75 12.89
CA PRO A 35 14.10 -2.94 13.51
C PRO A 35 13.01 -2.56 12.48
N PRO A 36 11.74 -2.47 12.90
CA PRO A 36 10.61 -2.15 12.03
C PRO A 36 10.80 -0.93 11.12
N GLN A 37 11.41 0.15 11.61
CA GLN A 37 11.58 1.39 10.82
C GLN A 37 12.48 1.20 9.59
N ASP A 38 13.60 0.47 9.76
CA ASP A 38 14.52 0.17 8.66
C ASP A 38 13.87 -0.77 7.64
N VAL A 39 13.09 -1.73 8.14
CA VAL A 39 12.32 -2.67 7.32
C VAL A 39 11.30 -1.93 6.47
N MET A 40 10.49 -1.06 7.09
CA MET A 40 9.42 -0.30 6.42
C MET A 40 9.99 0.56 5.28
N ASN A 41 11.01 1.37 5.57
CA ASN A 41 11.63 2.24 4.56
C ASN A 41 12.13 1.43 3.35
N LYS A 42 12.81 0.31 3.60
CA LYS A 42 13.39 -0.52 2.56
C LYS A 42 12.31 -1.24 1.74
N VAL A 43 11.35 -1.88 2.40
CA VAL A 43 10.29 -2.66 1.74
C VAL A 43 9.38 -1.75 0.91
N ILE A 44 9.00 -0.59 1.44
CA ILE A 44 8.17 0.39 0.73
C ILE A 44 8.92 0.96 -0.49
N GLY A 45 10.19 1.34 -0.32
CA GLY A 45 11.01 1.82 -1.43
C GLY A 45 11.17 0.80 -2.55
N GLU A 46 11.34 -0.48 -2.22
CA GLU A 46 11.47 -1.57 -3.19
C GLU A 46 10.15 -1.89 -3.90
N PHE A 47 9.00 -1.68 -3.24
CA PHE A 47 7.68 -1.82 -3.84
C PHE A 47 7.34 -0.66 -4.80
N LEU A 48 7.75 0.56 -4.44
CA LEU A 48 7.58 1.77 -5.25
C LEU A 48 8.54 1.87 -6.44
N SER A 49 9.67 1.17 -6.38
CA SER A 49 10.71 1.26 -7.40
C SER A 49 10.22 0.91 -8.80
N ASN A 50 10.50 1.78 -9.77
CA ASN A 50 10.26 1.51 -11.20
C ASN A 50 11.19 0.42 -11.75
N GLN A 51 12.28 0.11 -11.06
CA GLN A 51 13.22 -0.96 -11.44
C GLN A 51 12.80 -2.33 -10.90
N GLN A 52 11.67 -2.43 -10.18
CA GLN A 52 11.18 -3.68 -9.63
C GLN A 52 10.37 -4.46 -10.69
N PRO A 53 10.87 -5.59 -11.22
CA PRO A 53 10.14 -6.38 -12.21
C PRO A 53 9.00 -7.22 -11.61
N TYR A 54 9.00 -7.44 -10.30
CA TYR A 54 8.00 -8.27 -9.62
C TYR A 54 7.26 -7.53 -8.49
N PRO A 55 6.58 -6.40 -8.78
CA PRO A 55 5.88 -5.64 -7.75
C PRO A 55 4.77 -6.46 -7.06
N GLN A 56 4.20 -7.46 -7.72
CA GLN A 56 3.26 -8.42 -7.12
C GLN A 56 3.84 -9.22 -5.95
N PHE A 57 5.13 -9.56 -6.00
CA PHE A 57 5.79 -10.25 -4.89
C PHE A 57 6.10 -9.26 -3.77
N MET A 58 6.50 -8.05 -4.12
CA MET A 58 6.72 -6.98 -3.14
C MET A 58 5.43 -6.57 -2.42
N ALA A 59 4.28 -6.56 -3.10
CA ALA A 59 2.98 -6.34 -2.45
C ALA A 59 2.70 -7.38 -1.35
N ALA A 60 3.02 -8.66 -1.61
CA ALA A 60 2.88 -9.72 -0.60
C ALA A 60 3.90 -9.58 0.56
N VAL A 61 5.09 -9.05 0.30
CA VAL A 61 6.09 -8.74 1.33
C VAL A 61 5.59 -7.61 2.22
N VAL A 62 5.14 -6.49 1.63
CA VAL A 62 4.57 -5.34 2.35
C VAL A 62 3.42 -5.80 3.24
N TYR A 63 2.49 -6.58 2.69
CA TYR A 63 1.37 -7.16 3.44
C TYR A 63 1.84 -7.91 4.69
N LYS A 64 2.74 -8.87 4.53
CA LYS A 64 3.20 -9.69 5.65
C LYS A 64 3.89 -8.84 6.72
N VAL A 65 4.74 -7.89 6.32
CA VAL A 65 5.40 -6.96 7.25
C VAL A 65 4.36 -6.15 8.03
N PHE A 66 3.37 -5.57 7.33
CA PHE A 66 2.35 -4.74 7.99
C PHE A 66 1.48 -5.56 8.94
N GLN A 67 1.09 -6.76 8.55
CA GLN A 67 0.30 -7.65 9.42
C GLN A 67 1.09 -8.10 10.65
N THR A 68 2.40 -8.34 10.55
CA THR A 68 3.26 -8.58 11.71
C THR A 68 3.32 -7.36 12.64
N LEU A 69 3.40 -6.15 12.09
CA LEU A 69 3.38 -4.92 12.89
C LEU A 69 2.04 -4.73 13.60
N HIS A 70 0.91 -5.00 12.95
CA HIS A 70 -0.40 -5.00 13.61
C HIS A 70 -0.46 -6.04 14.74
N ALA A 71 0.05 -7.25 14.51
CA ALA A 71 0.06 -8.31 15.51
C ALA A 71 0.93 -7.97 16.73
N THR A 72 1.96 -7.14 16.56
CA THR A 72 2.85 -6.67 17.64
C THR A 72 2.41 -5.33 18.26
N GLY A 73 1.22 -4.83 17.90
CA GLY A 73 0.66 -3.59 18.47
C GLY A 73 1.21 -2.30 17.86
N GLN A 74 1.91 -2.36 16.74
CA GLN A 74 2.53 -1.22 16.05
C GLN A 74 1.65 -0.63 14.93
N SER A 75 0.32 -0.65 15.11
CA SER A 75 -0.63 -0.17 14.10
C SER A 75 -0.47 1.33 13.77
N SER A 76 -0.14 2.16 14.76
CA SER A 76 0.13 3.59 14.54
C SER A 76 1.33 3.81 13.60
N MET A 77 2.40 3.02 13.79
CA MET A 77 3.57 3.07 12.91
C MET A 77 3.20 2.74 11.47
N VAL A 78 2.35 1.73 11.25
CA VAL A 78 1.86 1.38 9.90
C VAL A 78 1.12 2.56 9.28
N ARG A 79 0.17 3.17 10.01
CA ARG A 79 -0.56 4.36 9.56
C ARG A 79 0.37 5.50 9.18
N ASP A 80 1.35 5.82 10.02
CA ASP A 80 2.27 6.94 9.79
C ASP A 80 3.11 6.72 8.52
N TRP A 81 3.62 5.51 8.32
CA TRP A 81 4.33 5.14 7.09
C TRP A 81 3.43 5.15 5.86
N VAL A 82 2.15 4.79 6.01
CA VAL A 82 1.19 4.90 4.91
C VAL A 82 1.06 6.36 4.49
N MET A 83 0.79 7.26 5.44
CA MET A 83 0.65 8.70 5.22
C MET A 83 1.90 9.31 4.56
N LEU A 84 3.09 8.97 5.06
CA LEU A 84 4.37 9.44 4.51
C LEU A 84 4.62 9.00 3.06
N SER A 85 4.03 7.88 2.64
CA SER A 85 4.30 7.28 1.33
C SER A 85 3.32 7.71 0.26
N LEU A 86 2.16 8.27 0.61
CA LEU A 86 1.06 8.55 -0.32
C LEU A 86 1.49 9.39 -1.52
N SER A 87 2.27 10.46 -1.30
CA SER A 87 2.76 11.34 -2.36
C SER A 87 3.66 10.60 -3.37
N ASN A 88 4.50 9.69 -2.88
CA ASN A 88 5.37 8.87 -3.75
C ASN A 88 4.55 7.91 -4.61
N PHE A 89 3.46 7.35 -4.05
CA PHE A 89 2.57 6.48 -4.80
C PHE A 89 1.79 7.25 -5.88
N THR A 90 1.22 8.41 -5.55
CA THR A 90 0.38 9.16 -6.49
C THR A 90 1.15 9.72 -7.69
N GLN A 91 2.46 9.96 -7.53
CA GLN A 91 3.35 10.40 -8.59
C GLN A 91 3.83 9.27 -9.52
N ARG A 92 3.53 8.00 -9.21
CA ARG A 92 3.93 6.86 -10.04
C ARG A 92 3.20 6.87 -11.39
N THR A 93 3.91 6.51 -12.46
CA THR A 93 3.34 6.33 -13.80
C THR A 93 3.49 4.88 -14.28
N PRO A 94 2.51 4.33 -15.01
CA PRO A 94 1.20 4.90 -15.35
C PRO A 94 0.23 4.95 -14.15
N VAL A 95 -0.81 5.78 -14.22
CA VAL A 95 -1.82 5.96 -13.15
C VAL A 95 -2.47 4.65 -12.73
N ALA A 96 -2.72 3.73 -13.68
CA ALA A 96 -3.24 2.40 -13.37
C ALA A 96 -2.33 1.62 -12.38
N MET A 97 -1.01 1.71 -12.55
CA MET A 97 -0.04 1.10 -11.63
C MET A 97 0.03 1.83 -10.29
N ALA A 98 -0.09 3.16 -10.28
CA ALA A 98 -0.18 3.93 -9.03
C ALA A 98 -1.40 3.52 -8.20
N MET A 99 -2.58 3.48 -8.82
CA MET A 99 -3.83 3.05 -8.21
C MET A 99 -3.77 1.60 -7.71
N TRP A 100 -3.26 0.69 -8.52
CA TRP A 100 -3.06 -0.70 -8.12
C TRP A 100 -2.11 -0.81 -6.92
N SER A 101 -1.00 -0.07 -6.94
CA SER A 101 -0.01 -0.08 -5.85
C SER A 101 -0.61 0.45 -4.55
N LEU A 102 -1.35 1.57 -4.62
CA LEU A 102 -2.10 2.13 -3.48
C LEU A 102 -3.15 1.16 -2.96
N SER A 103 -3.89 0.48 -3.84
CA SER A 103 -4.89 -0.51 -3.44
C SER A 103 -4.25 -1.66 -2.65
N CYS A 104 -3.13 -2.20 -3.15
CA CYS A 104 -2.34 -3.20 -2.42
C CYS A 104 -1.84 -2.65 -1.07
N PHE A 105 -1.44 -1.38 -1.03
CA PHE A 105 -0.89 -0.74 0.15
C PHE A 105 -1.94 -0.52 1.25
N PHE A 106 -3.13 -0.01 0.90
CA PHE A 106 -4.25 0.13 1.83
C PHE A 106 -4.78 -1.22 2.31
N VAL A 107 -4.88 -2.23 1.44
CA VAL A 107 -5.23 -3.59 1.85
C VAL A 107 -4.21 -4.16 2.83
N SER A 108 -2.92 -3.90 2.59
CA SER A 108 -1.82 -4.34 3.46
C SER A 108 -1.88 -3.68 4.84
N ALA A 109 -2.26 -2.41 4.88
CA ALA A 109 -2.38 -1.63 6.11
C ALA A 109 -3.71 -1.87 6.84
N SER A 110 -4.71 -2.50 6.21
CA SER A 110 -6.02 -2.67 6.85
C SER A 110 -5.92 -3.55 8.10
N THR A 111 -6.59 -3.11 9.17
CA THR A 111 -6.84 -3.89 10.39
C THR A 111 -8.07 -4.79 10.24
N SER A 112 -8.87 -4.62 9.18
CA SER A 112 -10.03 -5.43 8.86
C SER A 112 -9.61 -6.71 8.14
N LYS A 113 -9.82 -7.86 8.79
CA LYS A 113 -9.49 -9.19 8.23
C LYS A 113 -10.10 -9.43 6.85
N TRP A 114 -11.31 -8.92 6.61
CA TRP A 114 -12.01 -9.08 5.33
C TRP A 114 -11.36 -8.29 4.22
N ILE A 115 -10.96 -7.04 4.50
CA ILE A 115 -10.25 -6.20 3.53
C ILE A 115 -8.88 -6.81 3.25
N SER A 116 -8.12 -7.14 4.30
CA SER A 116 -6.81 -7.78 4.17
C SER A 116 -6.85 -9.07 3.33
N ALA A 117 -7.92 -9.87 3.44
CA ALA A 117 -8.08 -11.11 2.70
C ALA A 117 -8.23 -10.94 1.17
N ILE A 118 -8.57 -9.74 0.68
CA ILE A 118 -8.75 -9.51 -0.76
C ILE A 118 -7.43 -9.27 -1.50
N LEU A 119 -6.29 -9.20 -0.80
CA LEU A 119 -5.00 -8.90 -1.43
C LEU A 119 -4.67 -9.78 -2.65
N PRO A 120 -4.87 -11.12 -2.63
CA PRO A 120 -4.60 -11.95 -3.80
C PRO A 120 -5.42 -11.53 -5.03
N HIS A 121 -6.66 -11.09 -4.81
CA HIS A 121 -7.51 -10.56 -5.88
C HIS A 121 -6.95 -9.27 -6.46
N VAL A 122 -6.56 -8.30 -5.61
CA VAL A 122 -5.93 -7.04 -6.06
C VAL A 122 -4.65 -7.34 -6.86
N ILE A 123 -3.79 -8.21 -6.34
CA ILE A 123 -2.53 -8.61 -7.01
C ILE A 123 -2.81 -9.20 -8.40
N SER A 124 -3.85 -10.02 -8.56
CA SER A 124 -4.20 -10.63 -9.86
C SER A 124 -4.60 -9.61 -10.94
N ARG A 125 -4.91 -8.38 -10.55
CA ARG A 125 -5.38 -7.29 -11.41
C ARG A 125 -4.32 -6.21 -11.64
N MET A 126 -3.04 -6.57 -11.52
CA MET A 126 -1.92 -5.67 -11.75
C MET A 126 -2.02 -4.92 -13.08
N GLY A 127 -1.96 -3.59 -13.00
CA GLY A 127 -2.02 -2.68 -14.16
C GLY A 127 -3.41 -2.48 -14.77
N LYS A 128 -4.45 -3.14 -14.26
CA LYS A 128 -5.84 -2.92 -14.72
C LYS A 128 -6.43 -1.66 -14.10
N SER A 129 -7.32 -1.01 -14.84
CA SER A 129 -7.99 0.23 -14.42
C SER A 129 -9.44 0.26 -14.90
N GLU A 130 -10.14 -0.87 -14.77
CA GLU A 130 -11.57 -0.96 -15.08
C GLU A 130 -12.39 -0.29 -13.95
N PRO A 131 -13.67 0.03 -14.16
CA PRO A 131 -14.50 0.64 -13.12
C PRO A 131 -14.53 -0.15 -11.80
N VAL A 132 -14.45 -1.49 -11.87
CA VAL A 132 -14.36 -2.34 -10.68
C VAL A 132 -13.06 -2.12 -9.88
N ASP A 133 -11.95 -1.83 -10.56
CA ASP A 133 -10.65 -1.54 -9.92
C ASP A 133 -10.69 -0.19 -9.22
N VAL A 134 -11.31 0.81 -9.86
CA VAL A 134 -11.50 2.15 -9.27
C VAL A 134 -12.40 2.08 -8.05
N ASN A 135 -13.50 1.32 -8.11
CA ASN A 135 -14.39 1.12 -6.98
C ASN A 135 -13.70 0.39 -5.83
N LEU A 136 -12.89 -0.64 -6.13
CA LEU A 136 -12.12 -1.36 -5.13
C LEU A 136 -11.08 -0.44 -4.46
N PHE A 137 -10.35 0.34 -5.25
CA PHE A 137 -9.41 1.35 -4.76
C PHE A 137 -10.11 2.34 -3.81
N CYS A 138 -11.26 2.89 -4.21
CA CYS A 138 -12.02 3.82 -3.37
C CYS A 138 -12.47 3.15 -2.07
N LEU A 139 -12.99 1.92 -2.14
CA LEU A 139 -13.46 1.17 -0.97
C LEU A 139 -12.35 0.97 0.06
N VAL A 140 -11.17 0.49 -0.37
CA VAL A 140 -10.07 0.22 0.57
C VAL A 140 -9.43 1.50 1.12
N ALA A 141 -9.38 2.57 0.32
CA ALA A 141 -8.93 3.87 0.79
C ALA A 141 -9.90 4.49 1.81
N ILE A 142 -11.22 4.34 1.61
CA ILE A 142 -12.25 4.78 2.57
C ILE A 142 -12.16 3.97 3.87
N ASP A 143 -11.93 2.66 3.79
CA ASP A 143 -11.73 1.82 4.97
C ASP A 143 -10.56 2.33 5.83
N PHE A 144 -9.41 2.59 5.19
CA PHE A 144 -8.26 3.18 5.86
C PHE A 144 -8.59 4.57 6.46
N TYR A 145 -9.21 5.44 5.68
CA TYR A 145 -9.59 6.80 6.11
C TYR A 145 -10.52 6.79 7.33
N ARG A 146 -11.50 5.88 7.38
CA ARG A 146 -12.49 5.81 8.46
C ARG A 146 -11.96 5.17 9.73
N HIS A 147 -11.19 4.09 9.60
CA HIS A 147 -10.86 3.22 10.73
C HIS A 147 -9.42 3.37 11.23
N GLN A 148 -8.56 4.08 10.51
CA GLN A 148 -7.15 4.26 10.91
C GLN A 148 -6.73 5.71 11.04
N ILE A 149 -7.47 6.65 10.45
CA ILE A 149 -7.19 8.08 10.60
C ILE A 149 -8.23 8.68 11.55
N ASP A 150 -7.84 8.84 12.80
CA ASP A 150 -8.70 9.39 13.85
C ASP A 150 -8.66 10.93 13.87
N GLU A 151 -7.48 11.51 13.62
CA GLU A 151 -7.28 12.94 13.70
C GLU A 151 -7.78 13.66 12.44
N GLU A 152 -8.58 14.71 12.65
CA GLU A 152 -9.13 15.52 11.56
C GLU A 152 -8.04 16.23 10.73
N LEU A 153 -6.92 16.59 11.36
CA LEU A 153 -5.77 17.16 10.66
C LEU A 153 -5.13 16.15 9.69
N ASP A 154 -4.94 14.90 10.15
CA ASP A 154 -4.42 13.81 9.30
C ASP A 154 -5.40 13.46 8.17
N ARG A 155 -6.71 13.53 8.42
CA ARG A 155 -7.73 13.34 7.39
C ARG A 155 -7.64 14.39 6.29
N ARG A 156 -7.40 15.64 6.65
CA ARG A 156 -7.17 16.73 5.67
C ARG A 156 -5.87 16.51 4.93
N ALA A 157 -4.79 16.16 5.63
CA ALA A 157 -3.51 15.84 4.99
C ALA A 157 -3.64 14.70 3.97
N PHE A 158 -4.40 13.64 4.32
CA PHE A 158 -4.71 12.54 3.42
C PHE A 158 -5.42 13.03 2.16
N GLN A 159 -6.48 13.83 2.30
CA GLN A 159 -7.24 14.38 1.17
C GLN A 159 -6.38 15.27 0.27
N SER A 160 -5.59 16.18 0.86
CA SER A 160 -4.75 17.11 0.11
C SER A 160 -3.74 16.41 -0.80
N VAL A 161 -3.21 15.24 -0.40
CA VAL A 161 -2.32 14.46 -1.28
C VAL A 161 -3.00 14.04 -2.58
N PHE A 162 -4.28 13.66 -2.51
CA PHE A 162 -5.05 13.27 -3.70
C PHE A 162 -5.56 14.47 -4.49
N GLU A 163 -5.91 15.57 -3.84
CA GLU A 163 -6.34 16.82 -4.50
C GLU A 163 -5.26 17.36 -5.44
N LEU A 164 -3.98 17.26 -5.06
CA LEU A 164 -2.84 17.73 -5.86
C LEU A 164 -2.68 17.00 -7.21
N VAL A 165 -3.17 15.76 -7.31
CA VAL A 165 -2.99 14.89 -8.49
C VAL A 165 -4.31 14.53 -9.17
N ALA A 166 -5.44 14.93 -8.59
CA ALA A 166 -6.76 14.63 -9.12
C ALA A 166 -7.03 15.43 -10.39
N ALA A 167 -7.62 14.76 -11.37
CA ALA A 167 -8.12 15.35 -12.59
C ALA A 167 -9.53 14.81 -12.85
N PRO A 168 -10.42 15.56 -13.52
CA PRO A 168 -11.76 15.07 -13.85
C PRO A 168 -11.69 13.70 -14.56
N GLY A 169 -12.44 12.72 -14.03
CA GLY A 169 -12.44 11.35 -14.54
C GLY A 169 -11.27 10.47 -14.08
N SER A 170 -10.34 10.97 -13.26
CA SER A 170 -9.27 10.16 -12.68
C SER A 170 -9.74 9.35 -11.47
N PRO A 171 -9.09 8.22 -11.13
CA PRO A 171 -9.43 7.44 -9.94
C PRO A 171 -9.34 8.24 -8.64
N TYR A 172 -8.42 9.20 -8.58
CA TYR A 172 -8.24 10.07 -7.41
C TYR A 172 -9.41 11.05 -7.26
N HIS A 173 -9.97 11.54 -8.36
CA HIS A 173 -11.19 12.36 -8.32
C HIS A 173 -12.39 11.55 -7.79
N SER A 174 -12.55 10.29 -8.22
CA SER A 174 -13.58 9.39 -7.70
C SER A 174 -13.42 9.15 -6.19
N LEU A 175 -12.19 8.97 -5.70
CA LEU A 175 -11.93 8.83 -4.27
C LEU A 175 -12.34 10.09 -3.49
N LEU A 176 -11.95 11.27 -3.95
CA LEU A 176 -12.32 12.53 -3.29
C LEU A 176 -13.83 12.72 -3.19
N MET A 177 -14.57 12.39 -4.26
CA MET A 177 -16.04 12.41 -4.24
C MET A 177 -16.61 11.44 -3.19
N CYS A 178 -16.02 10.25 -3.05
CA CYS A 178 -16.44 9.32 -2.01
C CYS A 178 -16.18 9.86 -0.61
N LEU A 179 -15.00 10.45 -0.34
CA LEU A 179 -14.64 11.01 0.97
C LEU A 179 -15.56 12.17 1.38
N GLN A 180 -15.96 13.02 0.43
CA GLN A 180 -16.95 14.07 0.70
C GLN A 180 -18.30 13.50 1.18
N ASN A 181 -18.75 12.37 0.62
CA ASN A 181 -19.98 11.71 1.03
C ASN A 181 -19.85 11.04 2.40
N VAL A 182 -18.68 10.48 2.72
CA VAL A 182 -18.39 9.95 4.05
C VAL A 182 -18.58 11.05 5.09
N ASN A 183 -17.97 12.21 4.88
CA ASN A 183 -18.01 13.31 5.84
C ASN A 183 -19.44 13.83 6.08
N LYS A 184 -20.30 13.83 5.06
CA LYS A 184 -21.72 14.20 5.20
C LYS A 184 -22.54 13.21 6.01
N THR A 185 -22.17 11.94 6.02
CA THR A 185 -22.93 10.87 6.70
C THR A 185 -22.64 10.80 8.20
N THR A 186 -21.47 11.30 8.63
CA THR A 186 -21.02 11.32 10.04
C THR A 186 -21.48 12.54 10.85
N VAL A 187 -22.24 13.47 10.27
CA VAL A 187 -22.73 14.70 10.97
C VAL A 187 -24.16 14.51 11.54
N PHE A 188 -24.54 13.29 11.90
CA PHE A 188 -25.82 12.99 12.56
C PHE A 188 -25.60 12.30 13.90
#